data_AF-A0A5D0UPE2-F1
#
_entry.id   AF-A0A5D0UPE2-F1
#
_cell.length_a   1.000
_cell.length_b   1.000
_cell.length_c   1.000
_cell.angle_alpha   90.00
_cell.angle_beta   90.00
_cell.angle_gamma   90.00
#
_symmetry.space_group_name_H-M   'P 1'
#
loop_
_entity.id
_entity.type
_entity.pdbx_description
1 polymer ?
#
loop_
_entity_poly.entity_id
_entity_poly.type
_entity_poly.pdbx_seq_one_letter_code
_entity_poly.pdbx_strand_id
1 'polypeptide(L)'
;MNRSLAAILLGATLLLAGCSDDKPEASRPSPDQYSRGGCALLAQRLEKNDHGWILNGSVGGRAARSTDPAVSAAGRELVLAVKDAGDLDVSSHGKADMTQAEARIADAQQKLMTACRELLGEPPWSDRPDA
;
A
#
# COMPACT_ATOMS: atom_id res chain seq x y z
N MET A 1 36.90 35.08 57.92
CA MET A 1 35.71 35.75 58.46
C MET A 1 34.82 36.18 57.30
N ASN A 2 33.70 35.50 57.10
CA ASN A 2 32.42 36.06 56.66
C ASN A 2 31.35 34.99 56.91
N ARG A 3 30.34 35.38 57.69
CA ARG A 3 29.20 34.59 58.15
C ARG A 3 28.00 34.93 57.26
N SER A 4 27.15 33.92 56.98
CA SER A 4 25.68 33.96 56.80
C SER A 4 25.25 32.58 56.25
N LEU A 5 24.81 31.61 57.07
CA LEU A 5 23.43 31.34 57.53
C LEU A 5 22.41 31.30 56.36
N ALA A 6 22.01 30.08 55.94
CA ALA A 6 20.71 29.43 56.23
C ALA A 6 19.60 29.90 55.25
N ALA A 7 18.63 29.13 54.76
CA ALA A 7 18.10 27.81 55.08
C ALA A 7 17.04 27.43 54.00
N ILE A 8 16.88 26.14 53.73
CA ILE A 8 15.62 25.36 53.56
C ILE A 8 14.65 25.72 52.41
N LEU A 9 14.31 24.71 51.59
CA LEU A 9 12.96 24.21 51.19
C LEU A 9 13.05 23.56 49.80
N LEU A 10 13.19 22.23 49.69
CA LEU A 10 12.08 21.28 49.45
C LEU A 10 11.00 21.86 48.52
N GLY A 11 11.03 21.47 47.24
CA GLY A 11 10.02 21.89 46.27
C GLY A 11 10.02 21.03 45.01
N ALA A 12 9.19 19.99 45.05
CA ALA A 12 8.48 19.39 43.91
C ALA A 12 9.30 18.73 42.78
N THR A 13 9.43 17.41 42.92
CA THR A 13 9.21 16.43 41.85
C THR A 13 8.22 16.89 40.77
N LEU A 14 8.70 17.05 39.54
CA LEU A 14 7.90 16.84 38.33
C LEU A 14 8.72 15.97 37.39
N LEU A 15 8.75 14.67 37.72
CA LEU A 15 8.92 13.63 36.71
C LEU A 15 7.75 13.82 35.74
N LEU A 16 8.03 14.38 34.57
CA LEU A 16 7.15 14.29 33.40
C LEU A 16 7.09 12.82 32.98
N ALA A 17 6.36 12.02 33.75
CA ALA A 17 5.72 10.83 33.23
C ALA A 17 4.69 11.35 32.23
N GLY A 18 5.14 11.54 30.99
CA GLY A 18 4.23 11.51 29.87
C GLY A 18 3.53 10.17 29.95
N CYS A 19 2.30 10.17 30.44
CA CYS A 19 1.34 9.13 30.10
C CYS A 19 1.18 9.23 28.59
N SER A 20 2.05 8.53 27.86
CA SER A 20 1.65 8.01 26.56
C SER A 20 0.41 7.19 26.87
N ASP A 21 -0.75 7.76 26.56
CA ASP A 21 -1.98 7.01 26.39
C ASP A 21 -1.70 6.13 25.16
N ASP A 22 -0.87 5.10 25.35
CA ASP A 22 -0.68 3.97 24.45
C ASP A 22 -1.99 3.19 24.49
N LYS A 23 -3.06 3.85 24.05
CA LYS A 23 -4.27 3.17 23.64
C LYS A 23 -3.78 2.22 22.55
N PRO A 24 -3.93 0.90 22.72
CA PRO A 24 -3.52 -0.05 21.71
C PRO A 24 -4.16 0.40 20.40
N GLU A 25 -3.32 0.66 19.40
CA GLU A 25 -3.81 0.93 18.05
C GLU A 25 -4.80 -0.19 17.74
N ALA A 26 -6.04 0.18 17.42
CA ALA A 26 -7.08 -0.82 17.18
C ALA A 26 -6.51 -1.81 16.16
N SER A 27 -6.48 -3.10 16.52
CA SER A 27 -5.88 -4.11 15.65
C SER A 27 -6.49 -3.99 14.27
N ARG A 28 -5.65 -3.73 13.26
CA ARG A 28 -6.13 -3.59 11.88
C ARG A 28 -6.85 -4.89 11.51
N PRO A 29 -8.05 -4.80 10.91
CA PRO A 29 -8.77 -5.99 10.47
C PRO A 29 -7.86 -6.80 9.55
N SER A 30 -7.94 -8.13 9.67
CA SER A 30 -7.12 -9.02 8.86
C SER A 30 -7.37 -8.74 7.37
N PRO A 31 -6.32 -8.64 6.53
CA PRO A 31 -6.47 -8.41 5.10
C PRO A 31 -7.36 -9.48 4.45
N ASP A 32 -8.35 -9.03 3.69
CA ASP A 32 -9.31 -9.91 3.02
C ASP A 32 -8.69 -10.67 1.83
N GLN A 33 -9.42 -11.67 1.32
CA GLN A 33 -8.96 -12.54 0.22
C GLN A 33 -8.69 -11.81 -1.11
N TYR A 34 -9.35 -10.67 -1.36
CA TYR A 34 -9.13 -9.86 -2.54
C TYR A 34 -7.89 -9.00 -2.39
N SER A 35 -7.65 -8.45 -1.19
CA SER A 35 -6.39 -7.80 -0.84
C SER A 35 -5.21 -8.75 -1.05
N ARG A 36 -5.21 -9.90 -0.36
CA ARG A 36 -4.13 -10.89 -0.45
C ARG A 36 -3.92 -11.38 -1.89
N GLY A 37 -4.99 -11.79 -2.55
CA GLY A 37 -4.89 -12.33 -3.90
C GLY A 37 -4.49 -11.31 -4.96
N GLY A 38 -4.97 -10.06 -4.87
CA GLY A 38 -4.57 -8.98 -5.78
C GLY A 38 -3.10 -8.63 -5.60
N CYS A 39 -2.65 -8.47 -4.36
CA CYS A 39 -1.26 -8.15 -4.03
C CYS A 39 -0.29 -9.28 -4.43
N ALA A 40 -0.63 -10.54 -4.11
CA ALA A 40 0.21 -11.69 -4.48
C ALA A 40 0.35 -11.85 -6.00
N LEU A 41 -0.74 -11.68 -6.76
CA LEU A 41 -0.71 -11.74 -8.22
C LEU A 41 0.13 -10.61 -8.82
N LEU A 42 0.03 -9.38 -8.28
CA LEU A 42 0.86 -8.27 -8.73
C LEU A 42 2.35 -8.53 -8.48
N ALA A 43 2.71 -8.97 -7.28
CA ALA A 43 4.09 -9.27 -6.93
C ALA A 43 4.69 -10.34 -7.87
N GLN A 44 3.96 -11.44 -8.09
CA GLN A 44 4.39 -12.49 -9.01
C GLN A 44 4.54 -11.97 -10.45
N ARG A 45 3.68 -11.04 -10.87
CA ARG A 45 3.72 -10.45 -12.21
C ARG A 45 4.97 -9.63 -12.44
N LEU A 46 5.30 -8.77 -11.48
CA LEU A 46 6.49 -7.92 -11.51
C LEU A 46 7.76 -8.76 -11.47
N GLU A 47 7.80 -9.82 -10.65
CA GLU A 47 8.93 -10.78 -10.61
C GLU A 47 9.16 -11.45 -11.97
N LYS A 48 8.08 -11.83 -12.67
CA LYS A 48 8.16 -12.44 -14.00
C LYS A 48 8.42 -11.44 -15.13
N ASN A 49 8.58 -10.15 -14.82
CA ASN A 49 8.71 -9.07 -15.80
C ASN A 49 7.59 -9.07 -16.84
N ASP A 50 6.37 -9.44 -16.42
CA ASP A 50 5.28 -9.71 -17.34
C ASP A 50 4.36 -8.49 -17.48
N HIS A 51 4.73 -7.61 -18.41
CA HIS A 51 4.10 -6.32 -18.66
C HIS A 51 2.81 -6.38 -19.48
N GLY A 52 2.36 -7.58 -19.91
CA GLY A 52 1.16 -7.71 -20.74
C GLY A 52 -0.09 -7.08 -20.11
N TRP A 53 -0.69 -6.08 -20.78
CA TRP A 53 -1.82 -5.30 -20.26
C TRP A 53 -3.06 -6.16 -19.97
N ILE A 54 -3.37 -7.15 -20.82
CA ILE A 54 -4.55 -8.05 -20.66
C ILE A 54 -4.57 -8.71 -19.28
N LEU A 55 -3.41 -9.17 -18.81
CA LEU A 55 -3.29 -9.93 -17.57
C LEU A 55 -3.22 -9.00 -16.35
N ASN A 56 -2.80 -7.74 -16.52
CA ASN A 56 -2.89 -6.70 -15.49
C ASN A 56 -4.34 -6.30 -15.16
N GLY A 57 -5.28 -6.45 -16.11
CA GLY A 57 -6.70 -6.21 -15.87
C GLY A 57 -7.28 -7.13 -14.78
N SER A 58 -6.88 -8.41 -14.77
CA SER A 58 -7.30 -9.38 -13.74
C SER A 58 -6.73 -9.05 -12.36
N VAL A 59 -5.49 -8.56 -12.31
CA VAL A 59 -4.82 -8.13 -11.06
C VAL A 59 -5.55 -6.94 -10.47
N GLY A 60 -5.72 -5.87 -11.26
CA GLY A 60 -6.44 -4.66 -10.84
C GLY A 60 -7.88 -4.98 -10.45
N GLY A 61 -8.58 -5.81 -11.23
CA GLY A 61 -9.97 -6.20 -10.96
C GLY A 61 -10.14 -6.99 -9.66
N ARG A 62 -9.14 -7.79 -9.26
CA ARG A 62 -9.15 -8.47 -7.95
C ARG A 62 -8.87 -7.48 -6.83
N ALA A 63 -7.82 -6.66 -6.94
CA ALA A 63 -7.49 -5.64 -5.95
C ALA A 63 -8.62 -4.62 -5.73
N ALA A 64 -9.33 -4.22 -6.79
CA ALA A 64 -10.46 -3.29 -6.72
C ALA A 64 -11.64 -3.80 -5.85
N ARG A 65 -11.71 -5.11 -5.58
CA ARG A 65 -12.73 -5.74 -4.70
C ARG A 65 -12.28 -5.84 -3.24
N SER A 66 -11.06 -5.42 -2.93
CA SER A 66 -10.54 -5.33 -1.57
C SER A 66 -11.45 -4.48 -0.68
N THR A 67 -11.55 -4.88 0.59
CA THR A 67 -12.16 -4.07 1.66
C THR A 67 -11.20 -3.02 2.22
N ASP A 68 -9.90 -3.14 1.94
CA ASP A 68 -8.92 -2.10 2.21
C ASP A 68 -9.07 -0.95 1.19
N PRO A 69 -9.32 0.28 1.63
CA PRO A 69 -9.62 1.39 0.74
C PRO A 69 -8.44 1.76 -0.17
N ALA A 70 -7.20 1.63 0.29
CA ALA A 70 -6.01 1.98 -0.49
C ALA A 70 -5.76 0.95 -1.60
N VAL A 71 -5.81 -0.34 -1.26
CA VAL A 71 -5.71 -1.44 -2.24
C VAL A 71 -6.86 -1.39 -3.25
N SER A 72 -8.07 -1.13 -2.77
CA SER A 72 -9.26 -0.99 -3.62
C SER A 72 -9.15 0.18 -4.60
N ALA A 73 -8.67 1.34 -4.15
CA ALA A 73 -8.46 2.52 -4.99
C ALA A 73 -7.35 2.29 -6.03
N ALA A 74 -6.18 1.81 -5.60
CA ALA A 74 -5.07 1.52 -6.51
C ALA A 74 -5.42 0.42 -7.52
N GLY A 75 -6.20 -0.59 -7.11
CA GLY A 75 -6.74 -1.61 -8.01
C GLY A 75 -7.63 -1.03 -9.10
N ARG A 76 -8.50 -0.06 -8.77
CA ARG A 76 -9.32 0.66 -9.77
C ARG A 76 -8.46 1.48 -10.73
N GLU A 77 -7.43 2.18 -10.23
CA GLU A 77 -6.50 2.92 -11.09
C GLU A 77 -5.81 1.99 -12.10
N LEU A 78 -5.38 0.80 -11.67
CA LEU A 78 -4.78 -0.19 -12.56
C LEU A 78 -5.77 -0.68 -13.63
N VAL A 79 -7.03 -0.94 -13.26
CA VAL A 79 -8.08 -1.32 -14.22
C VAL A 79 -8.28 -0.23 -15.27
N LEU A 80 -8.31 1.04 -14.87
CA LEU A 80 -8.48 2.17 -15.79
C LEU A 80 -7.28 2.30 -16.74
N ALA A 81 -6.05 2.24 -16.22
CA ALA A 81 -4.84 2.33 -17.05
C ALA A 81 -4.77 1.20 -18.09
N VAL A 82 -5.14 -0.02 -17.70
CA VAL A 82 -5.22 -1.17 -18.61
C VAL A 82 -6.33 -1.00 -19.64
N LYS A 83 -7.50 -0.50 -19.23
CA LYS A 83 -8.60 -0.21 -20.16
C LYS A 83 -8.20 0.81 -21.21
N ASP A 84 -7.60 1.92 -20.80
CA ASP A 84 -7.15 2.97 -21.71
C ASP A 84 -6.12 2.44 -22.72
N ALA A 85 -5.21 1.57 -22.29
CA ALA A 85 -4.27 0.90 -23.17
C ALA A 85 -4.97 -0.03 -24.18
N GLY A 86 -5.94 -0.84 -23.72
CA GLY A 86 -6.71 -1.71 -24.60
C GLY A 86 -7.56 -0.93 -25.61
N ASP A 87 -8.19 0.16 -25.19
CA ASP A 87 -8.98 1.04 -26.09
C ASP A 87 -8.08 1.69 -27.16
N LEU A 88 -6.86 2.10 -26.80
CA LEU A 88 -5.86 2.63 -27.73
C LEU A 88 -5.38 1.57 -28.74
N ASP A 89 -5.07 0.36 -28.26
CA ASP A 89 -4.64 -0.77 -29.10
C ASP A 89 -5.73 -1.12 -30.12
N VAL A 90 -6.99 -1.28 -29.66
CA VAL A 90 -8.12 -1.62 -30.53
C VAL A 90 -8.41 -0.51 -31.55
N SER A 91 -8.51 0.74 -31.11
CA SER A 91 -8.86 1.87 -31.99
C SER A 91 -7.78 2.17 -33.03
N SER A 92 -6.52 1.84 -32.74
CA SER A 92 -5.40 2.00 -33.68
C SER A 92 -5.12 0.75 -34.53
N HIS A 93 -5.86 -0.34 -34.31
CA HIS A 93 -5.55 -1.66 -34.89
C HIS A 93 -4.11 -2.12 -34.58
N GLY A 94 -3.64 -1.89 -33.37
CA GLY A 94 -2.30 -2.25 -32.90
C GLY A 94 -1.16 -1.43 -33.50
N LYS A 95 -1.46 -0.23 -34.01
CA LYS A 95 -0.46 0.65 -34.66
C LYS A 95 -0.07 1.87 -33.83
N ALA A 96 -0.74 2.11 -32.71
CA ALA A 96 -0.40 3.21 -31.83
C ALA A 96 0.94 2.97 -31.11
N ASP A 97 1.63 4.07 -30.81
CA ASP A 97 2.70 4.05 -29.82
C ASP A 97 2.10 3.85 -28.42
N MET A 98 2.49 2.75 -27.78
CA MET A 98 1.97 2.34 -26.47
C MET A 98 2.80 2.87 -25.29
N THR A 99 3.92 3.57 -25.54
CA THR A 99 4.88 3.99 -24.50
C THR A 99 4.21 4.73 -23.34
N GLN A 100 3.32 5.68 -23.64
CA GLN A 100 2.63 6.43 -22.59
C GLN A 100 1.61 5.56 -21.82
N ALA A 101 0.93 4.64 -22.50
CA ALA A 101 -0.03 3.74 -21.88
C ALA A 101 0.68 2.74 -20.94
N GLU A 102 1.81 2.19 -21.38
CA GLU A 102 2.67 1.33 -20.57
C GLU A 102 3.21 2.06 -19.32
N ALA A 103 3.64 3.31 -19.47
CA ALA A 103 4.07 4.13 -18.33
C ALA A 103 2.95 4.34 -17.29
N ARG A 104 1.70 4.55 -17.73
CA ARG A 104 0.55 4.68 -16.82
C ARG A 104 0.21 3.36 -16.12
N ILE A 105 0.33 2.24 -16.82
CA ILE A 105 0.16 0.91 -16.21
C ILE A 105 1.24 0.69 -15.14
N ALA A 106 2.50 1.02 -15.44
CA ALA A 106 3.61 0.88 -14.49
C ALA A 106 3.41 1.76 -13.25
N ASP A 107 2.97 3.00 -13.41
CA ASP A 107 2.62 3.89 -12.29
C ASP A 107 1.50 3.30 -11.41
N ALA A 108 0.43 2.79 -12.03
CA ALA A 108 -0.67 2.17 -11.30
C ALA A 108 -0.24 0.87 -10.59
N GLN A 109 0.62 0.06 -11.21
CA GLN A 109 1.24 -1.10 -10.56
C GLN A 109 2.08 -0.68 -9.34
N GLN A 110 2.87 0.39 -9.46
CA GLN A 110 3.68 0.88 -8.35
C GLN A 110 2.81 1.37 -7.19
N LYS A 111 1.75 2.13 -7.46
CA LYS A 111 0.78 2.56 -6.44
C LYS A 111 0.12 1.37 -5.73
N LEU A 112 -0.28 0.36 -6.50
CA LEU A 112 -0.87 -0.85 -5.93
C LEU A 112 0.15 -1.62 -5.08
N MET A 113 1.41 -1.74 -5.51
CA MET A 113 2.47 -2.35 -4.71
C MET A 113 2.71 -1.60 -3.39
N THR A 114 2.68 -0.26 -3.40
CA THR A 114 2.80 0.54 -2.18
C THR A 114 1.65 0.25 -1.21
N ALA A 115 0.40 0.31 -1.67
CA ALA A 115 -0.76 -0.01 -0.84
C ALA A 115 -0.71 -1.45 -0.29
N CYS A 116 -0.28 -2.41 -1.12
CA CYS A 116 -0.08 -3.79 -0.70
C CYS A 116 1.00 -3.93 0.39
N ARG A 117 2.12 -3.21 0.29
CA ARG A 117 3.18 -3.22 1.32
C ARG A 117 2.72 -2.60 2.63
N GLU A 118 1.98 -1.50 2.57
CA GLU A 118 1.43 -0.85 3.76
C GLU A 118 0.43 -1.74 4.51
N LEU A 119 -0.29 -2.61 3.78
CA LEU A 119 -1.26 -3.54 4.35
C LEU A 119 -0.64 -4.87 4.80
N LEU A 120 0.27 -5.44 4.00
CA LEU A 120 0.74 -6.82 4.13
C LEU A 120 2.22 -6.95 4.55
N GLY A 121 2.97 -5.85 4.62
CA GLY A 121 4.43 -5.88 4.77
C GLY A 121 5.16 -6.18 3.45
N GLU A 122 6.45 -6.50 3.48
CA GLU A 122 7.18 -6.83 2.24
C GLU A 122 6.77 -8.19 1.66
N PRO A 123 6.75 -8.34 0.32
CA PRO A 123 6.51 -9.64 -0.34
C PRO A 123 7.66 -10.64 -0.07
N PRO A 124 7.47 -11.95 -0.33
CA PRO A 124 6.31 -12.57 -0.99
C PRO A 124 5.10 -12.74 -0.07
N TRP A 125 3.91 -12.44 -0.60
CA TRP A 125 2.65 -12.64 0.12
C TRP A 125 1.96 -13.91 -0.35
N SER A 126 1.38 -14.64 0.60
CA SER A 126 0.52 -15.77 0.30
C SER A 126 -0.90 -15.30 -0.02
N ASP A 127 -1.53 -15.93 -1.00
CA ASP A 127 -2.95 -15.78 -1.27
C ASP A 127 -3.83 -16.54 -0.26
N ARG A 128 -3.22 -17.34 0.64
CA ARG A 128 -3.89 -18.03 1.75
C ARG A 128 -3.77 -17.30 3.10
N PRO A 129 -4.77 -17.44 3.99
CA PRO A 129 -4.77 -16.85 5.33
C PRO A 129 -3.58 -17.24 6.23
N ASP A 130 -3.02 -18.43 6.02
CA ASP A 130 -2.35 -19.29 7.01
C ASP A 130 -1.04 -19.93 6.52
N ALA A 131 -0.43 -19.41 5.44
CA ALA A 131 0.88 -19.86 4.97
C ALA A 131 2.02 -19.06 5.61
#